data_AF-W7II02-F1
#
_entry.id   AF-W7II02-F1
#
_cell.length_a   1.000
_cell.length_b   1.000
_cell.length_c   1.000
_cell.angle_alpha   90.00
_cell.angle_beta   90.00
_cell.angle_gamma   90.00
#
_symmetry.space_group_name_H-M   'P 1'
#
loop_
_entity.id
_entity.type
_entity.pdbx_description
1 polymer ?
#
loop_
_entity_poly.entity_id
_entity_poly.type
_entity_poly.pdbx_seq_one_letter_code
_entity_poly.pdbx_strand_id
1 'polypeptide(L)'
;MSRSLPSNILVAVSSVLLAHACYSAHEHSLLPATAPSLDGTPTASSSLPLDITLETLISVCLLLVGIVSSGWELKPISLRKYAGLLESGSIIPGGVDAETAAGKGRGLFDGLEERPGFLDIRHQRKEFADWLKHVNATS
;
A
#
# COMPACT_ATOMS: atom_id res chain seq x y z
N MET A 1 4.10 7.48 4.74
CA MET A 1 3.07 6.55 4.25
C MET A 1 2.30 5.95 5.43
N SER A 2 1.24 6.61 5.87
CA SER A 2 0.40 6.13 6.97
C SER A 2 -0.69 5.20 6.43
N ARG A 3 -0.44 3.89 6.45
CA ARG A 3 -1.56 2.91 6.35
C ARG A 3 -2.54 3.26 7.46
N SER A 4 -3.84 3.38 7.15
CA SER A 4 -4.81 3.73 8.18
C SER A 4 -4.72 2.71 9.33
N LEU A 5 -4.35 3.18 10.52
CA LEU A 5 -4.29 2.37 11.75
C LEU A 5 -5.49 1.42 11.91
N PRO A 6 -6.75 1.84 11.64
CA PRO A 6 -7.90 0.93 11.77
C PRO A 6 -7.86 -0.23 10.77
N SER A 7 -7.42 -0.03 9.52
CA SER A 7 -7.37 -1.13 8.53
C SER A 7 -6.34 -2.18 8.93
N ASN A 8 -5.16 -1.76 9.41
CA ASN A 8 -4.11 -2.68 9.85
C ASN A 8 -4.55 -3.51 11.06
N ILE A 9 -5.21 -2.88 12.04
CA ILE A 9 -5.74 -3.58 13.20
C ILE A 9 -6.80 -4.60 12.76
N LEU A 10 -7.67 -4.21 11.83
CA LEU A 10 -8.74 -5.07 11.33
C LEU A 10 -8.17 -6.28 10.56
N VAL A 11 -7.13 -6.09 9.74
CA VAL A 11 -6.39 -7.18 9.07
C VAL A 11 -5.70 -8.09 10.09
N ALA A 12 -5.03 -7.52 11.10
CA ALA A 12 -4.34 -8.31 12.12
C ALA A 12 -5.33 -9.18 12.92
N VAL A 13 -6.40 -8.56 13.45
CA VAL A 13 -7.43 -9.27 14.23
C VAL A 13 -8.12 -10.36 13.39
N SER A 14 -8.53 -10.04 12.16
CA SER A 14 -9.16 -11.03 11.28
C SER A 14 -8.22 -12.18 10.91
N SER A 15 -6.92 -11.92 10.74
CA SER A 15 -5.94 -12.98 10.49
C SER A 15 -5.78 -13.93 11.68
N VAL A 16 -5.78 -13.40 12.91
CA VAL A 16 -5.74 -14.20 14.15
C VAL A 16 -7.01 -15.03 14.31
N LEU A 17 -8.18 -14.44 14.08
CA LEU A 17 -9.47 -15.16 14.14
C LEU A 17 -9.53 -16.27 13.08
N LEU A 18 -9.06 -16.00 11.86
CA LEU A 18 -9.02 -17.00 10.79
C LEU A 18 -8.08 -18.15 11.13
N ALA A 19 -6.89 -17.85 11.68
CA ALA A 19 -5.96 -18.88 12.13
C ALA A 19 -6.57 -19.74 13.25
N HIS A 20 -7.28 -19.12 14.19
CA HIS A 20 -7.99 -19.82 15.26
C HIS A 20 -9.07 -20.75 14.72
N ALA A 21 -9.92 -20.28 13.82
CA ALA A 21 -10.99 -21.09 13.22
C ALA A 21 -10.44 -22.25 12.37
N CYS A 22 -9.33 -22.04 11.64
CA CYS A 22 -8.60 -23.11 10.95
C CYS A 22 -8.04 -24.16 11.92
N TYR A 23 -7.51 -23.73 13.06
CA TYR A 23 -7.02 -24.64 14.09
C TYR A 23 -8.16 -25.45 14.72
N SER A 24 -9.30 -24.82 15.04
CA SER A 24 -10.51 -25.52 15.52
C SER A 24 -11.01 -26.55 14.50
N ALA A 25 -11.03 -26.21 13.21
CA ALA A 25 -11.38 -27.14 12.14
C ALA A 25 -10.42 -28.33 12.06
N HIS A 26 -9.12 -28.08 12.24
CA HIS A 26 -8.10 -29.11 12.26
C HIS A 26 -8.28 -30.08 13.44
N GLU A 27 -8.46 -29.56 14.66
CA GLU A 27 -8.75 -30.41 15.83
C GLU A 27 -10.03 -31.23 15.64
N HIS A 28 -11.09 -30.61 15.11
CA HIS A 28 -12.34 -31.29 14.81
C HIS A 28 -12.19 -32.39 13.76
N SER A 29 -11.31 -32.21 12.78
CA SER A 29 -11.03 -33.22 11.74
C SER A 29 -10.23 -34.42 12.26
N LEU A 30 -9.51 -34.29 13.39
CA LEU A 30 -8.73 -35.38 13.98
C LEU A 30 -9.56 -36.31 14.87
N LEU A 31 -10.68 -35.83 15.42
CA LEU A 31 -11.57 -36.62 16.29
C LEU A 31 -12.18 -37.85 15.58
N PRO A 32 -12.70 -37.74 14.33
CA PRO A 32 -13.18 -38.90 13.57
C PRO A 32 -12.08 -39.91 13.24
N ALA A 33 -10.83 -39.47 13.14
CA ALA A 33 -9.69 -40.34 12.83
C ALA A 33 -9.20 -41.16 14.04
N THR A 34 -9.56 -40.76 15.26
CA THR A 34 -9.03 -41.34 16.52
C THR A 34 -10.07 -42.20 17.25
N ALA A 35 -11.36 -42.05 16.94
CA ALA A 35 -12.42 -42.89 17.51
C ALA A 35 -12.59 -44.17 16.69
N PRO A 36 -12.29 -45.37 17.23
CA PRO A 36 -12.59 -46.61 16.54
C PRO A 36 -14.12 -46.72 16.43
N SER A 37 -14.63 -46.78 15.20
CA SER A 37 -16.03 -47.12 14.93
C SER A 37 -16.31 -48.51 15.53
N LEU A 38 -17.00 -48.55 16.66
CA LEU A 38 -17.33 -49.78 17.39
C LEU A 38 -18.31 -50.68 16.61
N ASP A 39 -18.89 -50.15 15.54
CA ASP A 39 -19.78 -50.85 14.63
C ASP A 39 -19.43 -50.39 13.22
N GLY A 40 -19.20 -51.31 12.27
CA GLY A 40 -18.63 -51.06 10.93
C GLY A 40 -19.45 -50.16 9.99
N THR A 41 -20.37 -49.36 10.54
CA THR A 41 -21.08 -48.29 9.86
C THR A 41 -20.23 -47.02 9.84
N PRO A 42 -19.83 -46.51 8.66
CA PRO A 42 -19.24 -45.19 8.57
C PRO A 42 -20.29 -44.16 9.02
N THR A 43 -20.08 -43.54 10.18
CA THR A 43 -20.84 -42.36 10.61
C THR A 43 -20.42 -41.18 9.74
N ALA A 44 -20.86 -41.22 8.49
CA ALA A 44 -20.66 -40.18 7.50
C ALA A 44 -21.54 -38.98 7.83
N SER A 45 -21.08 -38.19 8.79
CA SER A 45 -21.43 -36.77 8.90
C SER A 45 -20.21 -36.01 9.40
N SER A 46 -19.13 -36.05 8.63
CA SER A 46 -17.93 -35.21 8.82
C SER A 46 -18.19 -33.76 8.39
N SER A 47 -19.42 -33.27 8.54
CA SER A 47 -19.75 -31.87 8.27
C SER A 47 -19.14 -31.02 9.37
N LEU A 48 -18.44 -29.95 8.98
CA LEU A 48 -17.89 -28.99 9.93
C LEU A 48 -19.03 -28.42 10.79
N PRO A 49 -18.87 -28.32 12.12
CA PRO A 49 -19.89 -27.75 12.97
C PRO A 49 -20.13 -26.27 12.61
N LEU A 50 -21.37 -25.84 12.85
CA LEU A 50 -21.87 -24.56 12.36
C LEU A 50 -21.12 -23.35 12.95
N ASP A 51 -20.66 -23.44 14.20
CA ASP A 51 -19.84 -22.41 14.85
C ASP A 51 -18.53 -22.14 14.06
N ILE A 52 -17.75 -23.18 13.74
CA ILE A 52 -16.50 -23.08 12.98
C ILE A 52 -16.77 -22.52 11.57
N THR A 53 -17.89 -22.90 10.94
CA THR A 53 -18.25 -22.34 9.63
C THR A 53 -18.59 -20.84 9.70
N LEU A 54 -19.28 -20.39 10.75
CA LEU A 54 -19.59 -18.97 10.91
C LEU A 54 -18.34 -18.17 11.27
N GLU A 55 -17.49 -18.68 12.15
CA GLU A 55 -16.23 -18.03 12.53
C GLU A 55 -15.31 -17.85 11.32
N THR A 56 -15.13 -18.88 10.50
CA THR A 56 -14.34 -18.79 9.27
C THR A 56 -14.94 -17.78 8.29
N LEU A 57 -16.25 -17.81 8.06
CA LEU A 57 -16.91 -16.89 7.13
C LEU A 57 -16.80 -15.43 7.58
N ILE A 58 -17.04 -15.16 8.87
CA ILE A 58 -16.91 -13.82 9.45
C ILE A 58 -15.45 -13.35 9.37
N SER A 59 -14.50 -14.21 9.70
CA SER A 59 -13.07 -13.88 9.67
C SER A 59 -12.59 -13.54 8.25
N VAL A 60 -13.01 -14.31 7.25
CA VAL A 60 -12.69 -14.02 5.84
C VAL A 60 -13.34 -12.71 5.38
N CYS A 61 -14.62 -12.48 5.71
CA CYS A 61 -15.29 -11.23 5.37
C CYS A 61 -14.58 -10.02 5.97
N LEU A 62 -14.20 -10.09 7.25
CA LEU A 62 -13.44 -9.03 7.91
C LEU A 62 -12.06 -8.85 7.26
N LEU A 63 -11.35 -9.93 6.94
CA LEU A 63 -10.04 -9.85 6.29
C LEU A 63 -10.13 -9.16 4.94
N LEU A 64 -11.13 -9.50 4.13
CA LEU A 64 -11.38 -8.87 2.83
C LEU A 64 -11.69 -7.38 2.98
N VAL A 65 -12.55 -7.01 3.93
CA VAL A 65 -12.86 -5.60 4.23
C VAL A 65 -11.59 -4.86 4.64
N GLY A 66 -10.78 -5.45 5.53
CA GLY A 66 -9.52 -4.85 5.99
C GLY A 66 -8.53 -4.62 4.86
N ILE A 67 -8.36 -5.61 3.97
CA ILE A 67 -7.47 -5.51 2.81
C ILE A 67 -7.96 -4.43 1.84
N VAL A 68 -9.26 -4.42 1.50
CA VAL A 68 -9.83 -3.43 0.57
C VAL A 68 -9.73 -2.02 1.14
N SER A 69 -9.99 -1.84 2.45
CA SER A 69 -9.84 -0.55 3.12
C SER A 69 -8.37 -0.11 3.32
N SER A 70 -7.42 -1.03 3.22
CA SER A 70 -5.97 -0.73 3.18
C SER A 70 -5.48 -0.37 1.78
N GLY A 71 -6.35 -0.48 0.77
CA GLY A 71 -6.05 -0.18 -0.63
C GLY A 71 -5.65 1.28 -0.84
N TRP A 72 -4.97 1.51 -1.96
CA TRP A 72 -4.47 2.85 -2.32
C TRP A 72 -5.65 3.73 -2.72
N GLU A 73 -5.60 5.00 -2.31
CA GLU A 73 -6.54 5.99 -2.85
C GLU A 73 -6.37 6.05 -4.37
N LEU A 74 -7.49 5.95 -5.08
CA LEU A 74 -7.47 5.96 -6.53
C LEU A 74 -6.93 7.30 -7.01
N LYS A 75 -5.90 7.25 -7.85
CA LYS A 75 -5.40 8.45 -8.53
C LYS A 75 -6.54 9.07 -9.36
N PRO A 76 -6.67 10.40 -9.35
CA PRO A 76 -7.71 11.06 -10.14
C PRO A 76 -7.51 10.76 -11.62
N ILE A 77 -8.56 10.23 -12.26
CA ILE A 77 -8.52 9.80 -13.68
C ILE A 77 -8.31 10.98 -14.64
N SER A 78 -8.71 12.19 -14.22
CA SER A 78 -8.56 13.39 -15.02
C SER A 78 -7.15 13.97 -14.86
N LEU A 79 -6.39 13.92 -15.94
CA LEU A 79 -5.04 14.50 -16.04
C LEU A 79 -5.00 15.95 -15.54
N ARG A 80 -6.03 16.76 -15.85
CA ARG A 80 -6.11 18.17 -15.41
C ARG A 80 -6.18 18.32 -13.89
N LYS A 81 -6.97 17.49 -13.19
CA LYS A 81 -7.03 17.52 -11.72
C LYS A 81 -5.73 16.98 -11.12
N TYR A 82 -5.16 15.94 -11.73
CA TYR A 82 -3.87 15.39 -11.30
C TYR A 82 -2.74 16.42 -11.43
N ALA A 83 -2.64 17.08 -12.59
CA ALA A 83 -1.67 18.15 -12.85
C ALA A 83 -1.86 19.34 -11.90
N GLY A 84 -3.10 19.78 -11.67
CA GLY A 84 -3.37 20.86 -10.72
C GLY A 84 -3.02 20.51 -9.26
N LEU A 85 -3.19 19.25 -8.85
CA LEU A 85 -2.81 18.77 -7.51
C LEU A 85 -1.29 18.57 -7.36
N LEU A 86 -0.61 18.31 -8.48
CA LEU A 86 0.85 18.19 -8.55
C LEU A 86 1.51 19.57 -8.48
N GLU A 87 1.01 20.53 -9.25
CA GLU A 87 1.46 21.93 -9.23
C GLU A 87 1.19 22.61 -7.89
N SER A 88 0.08 22.26 -7.22
CA SER A 88 -0.21 22.75 -5.87
C SER A 88 0.67 22.13 -4.78
N GLY A 89 1.47 21.11 -5.11
CA GLY A 89 2.28 20.36 -4.14
C GLY A 89 1.47 19.43 -3.23
N SER A 90 0.18 19.26 -3.49
CA SER A 90 -0.70 18.40 -2.68
C SER A 90 -0.44 16.90 -2.92
N ILE A 91 0.12 16.54 -4.08
CA ILE A 91 0.44 15.16 -4.44
C ILE A 91 1.86 15.14 -5.02
N ILE A 92 2.71 14.24 -4.51
CA ILE A 92 4.04 13.98 -5.06
C ILE A 92 3.98 12.76 -5.99
N PRO A 93 4.60 12.81 -7.18
CA PRO A 93 4.68 11.65 -8.06
C PRO A 93 5.61 10.63 -7.42
N GLY A 94 5.10 9.43 -7.13
CA GLY A 94 5.86 8.33 -6.53
C GLY A 94 5.50 7.95 -5.09
N GLY A 95 4.51 8.60 -4.47
CA GLY A 95 3.98 8.17 -3.16
C GLY A 95 4.86 8.56 -1.96
N VAL A 96 5.81 9.47 -2.16
CA VAL A 96 6.57 10.10 -1.07
C VAL A 96 5.67 11.14 -0.42
N ASP A 97 5.66 11.23 0.91
CA ASP A 97 4.73 12.09 1.66
C ASP A 97 4.99 13.58 1.35
N ALA A 98 3.91 14.35 1.14
CA ALA A 98 3.92 15.78 0.82
C ALA A 98 4.77 16.63 1.79
N GLU A 99 4.93 16.16 3.02
CA GLU A 99 5.68 16.81 4.10
C GLU A 99 7.20 16.89 3.83
N THR A 100 7.77 15.99 3.03
CA THR A 100 9.21 15.99 2.73
C THR A 100 9.57 16.80 1.48
N ALA A 101 8.60 17.12 0.63
CA ALA A 101 8.83 18.00 -0.53
C ALA A 101 8.56 19.46 -0.15
N ALA A 102 9.46 20.02 0.66
CA ALA A 102 9.61 21.46 0.77
C ALA A 102 10.17 22.02 -0.55
N GLY A 103 9.34 22.07 -1.58
CA GLY A 103 9.71 22.54 -2.91
C GLY A 103 8.47 22.86 -3.72
N LYS A 104 8.45 24.06 -4.33
CA LYS A 104 7.44 24.52 -5.29
C LYS A 104 7.07 23.36 -6.24
N GLY A 105 5.79 23.00 -6.30
CA GLY A 105 5.31 21.83 -7.04
C GLY A 105 5.80 21.86 -8.49
N ARG A 106 6.67 20.91 -8.84
CA ARG A 106 7.17 20.74 -10.21
C ARG A 106 5.99 20.28 -11.07
N GLY A 107 5.71 20.99 -12.16
CA GLY A 107 4.63 20.62 -13.08
C GLY A 107 4.82 19.21 -13.64
N LEU A 108 3.74 18.61 -14.17
CA LEU A 108 3.80 17.27 -14.75
C LEU A 108 4.83 17.15 -15.89
N PHE A 109 5.05 18.26 -16.60
CA PHE A 109 5.97 18.38 -17.71
C PHE A 109 7.27 19.11 -17.35
N ASP A 110 7.58 19.28 -16.07
CA ASP A 110 8.75 20.07 -15.66
C ASP A 110 10.06 19.52 -16.24
N GLY A 111 10.20 18.19 -16.37
CA GLY A 111 11.35 17.59 -17.06
C GLY A 111 11.39 17.83 -18.58
N LEU A 112 10.23 18.07 -19.20
CA LEU A 112 10.13 18.49 -20.61
C LEU A 112 10.33 20.00 -20.79
N GLU A 113 10.01 20.79 -19.78
CA GLU A 113 10.22 22.25 -19.77
C GLU A 113 11.69 22.59 -19.48
N GLU A 114 12.31 21.90 -18.52
CA GLU A 114 13.72 22.06 -18.16
C GLU A 114 14.66 21.63 -19.30
N ARG A 115 14.18 20.77 -20.21
CA ARG A 115 14.90 20.33 -21.41
C ARG A 115 16.39 20.08 -21.13
N PRO A 116 16.74 19.16 -20.20
CA PRO A 116 18.12 19.01 -19.74
C PRO A 116 19.10 18.67 -20.89
N GLY A 117 18.61 18.03 -21.96
CA GLY A 117 19.40 17.74 -23.16
C GLY A 117 19.67 18.93 -24.08
N PHE A 118 19.01 20.07 -23.88
CA PHE A 118 19.19 21.31 -24.66
C PHE A 118 19.89 22.41 -23.86
N LEU A 119 20.41 22.10 -22.66
CA LEU A 119 21.20 23.04 -21.89
C LEU A 119 22.51 23.36 -22.63
N ASP A 120 22.78 24.64 -22.87
CA ASP A 120 24.06 25.08 -23.40
C ASP A 120 25.12 25.02 -22.29
N ILE A 121 25.76 23.86 -22.19
CA ILE A 121 26.82 23.56 -21.22
C ILE A 121 28.00 24.54 -21.39
N ARG A 122 28.26 25.02 -22.62
CA ARG A 122 29.40 25.93 -22.88
C ARG A 122 29.10 27.33 -22.34
N HIS A 123 27.87 27.80 -22.54
CA HIS A 123 27.42 29.07 -21.98
C HIS A 123 27.47 29.07 -20.45
N GLN A 124 26.88 28.05 -19.81
CA GLN A 124 26.87 27.96 -18.34
C GLN A 124 28.27 27.88 -17.74
N ARG A 125 29.19 27.15 -18.38
CA ARG A 125 30.60 27.10 -17.94
C ARG A 125 31.28 28.46 -18.01
N LYS A 126 30.97 29.25 -19.04
CA LYS A 126 31.52 30.61 -19.21
C LYS A 126 30.97 31.56 -18.16
N GLU A 127 29.65 31.55 -17.95
CA GLU A 127 29.01 32.35 -16.88
C GLU A 127 29.57 32.02 -15.51
N PHE A 128 29.77 30.73 -15.20
CA PHE A 128 30.38 30.30 -13.95
C PHE A 128 31.83 30.79 -13.81
N ALA A 129 32.62 30.71 -14.89
CA ALA A 129 33.99 31.18 -14.89
C ALA A 129 34.08 32.71 -14.73
N ASP A 130 33.18 33.47 -15.35
CA ASP A 130 33.12 34.92 -15.21
C ASP A 130 32.64 35.31 -13.80
N TRP A 131 31.66 34.59 -13.24
CA TRP A 131 31.23 34.75 -11.85
C TRP A 131 32.38 34.52 -10.85
N LEU A 132 33.19 33.46 -11.03
CA LEU A 132 34.36 33.20 -10.18
C LEU A 132 35.37 34.35 -10.21
N LYS A 133 35.58 34.97 -11.37
CA LYS A 133 36.46 36.15 -11.49
C LYS A 133 35.92 37.33 -10.70
N HIS A 134 34.61 37.57 -10.74
CA HIS A 134 33.98 38.63 -9.96
C HIS A 134 34.11 38.39 -8.45
N VAL A 135 33.87 37.16 -7.98
CA VAL A 135 34.02 36.80 -6.55
C VAL A 135 35.46 37.01 -6.07
N ASN A 136 36.44 36.52 -6.83
CA ASN A 136 37.87 36.66 -6.50
C ASN A 136 38.38 38.10 -6.60
N ALA A 137 37.74 38.97 -7.37
CA ALA A 137 38.11 40.39 -7.48
C ALA A 137 37.56 41.25 -6.33
N THR A 138 36.53 40.76 -5.63
CA THR A 138 35.90 41.44 -4.48
C THR A 138 36.38 40.94 -3.12
N SER A 139 37.30 39.96 -3.10
CA SER A 139 37.97 39.44 -1.89
C SER A 139 39.40 39.96 -1.81
#